data_AF-A0A0J8TGT2-F1
#
_entry.id   AF-A0A0J8TGT2-F1
#
_cell.length_a   1.000
_cell.length_b   1.000
_cell.length_c   1.000
_cell.angle_alpha   90.00
_cell.angle_beta   90.00
_cell.angle_gamma   90.00
#
_symmetry.space_group_name_H-M   'P 1'
#
loop_
_entity.id
_entity.type
_entity.pdbx_description
1 polymer ?
#
loop_
_entity_poly.entity_id
_entity_poly.type
_entity_poly.pdbx_seq_one_letter_code
_entity_poly.pdbx_strand_id
1 'polypeptide(L)'
;MIPLSVELWLALARLETPENAQKVLNAARKAVPTSHEVWIAAARLQEQMGTANKVNVMKRAVQALARESAMPKREEWIGEAENCEEEGAVLTCGAIIRETLGWGLDEDDDRKDIWMEDAKSSISRGKYETARAIYAYALRVFVNRKSIWLAAADLERAHGTKESLWQLLESAVEACPQSEVLWMQLAKEKWQAGEIDNARREFERHLLQFRTLP
;
A
#
# COMPACT_ATOMS: atom_id res chain seq x y z
N MET A 1 -17.22 -17.80 27.65
CA MET A 1 -17.01 -17.29 26.28
C MET A 1 -17.48 -18.33 25.29
N ILE A 2 -18.20 -17.92 24.23
CA ILE A 2 -18.47 -18.78 23.08
C ILE A 2 -17.19 -18.74 22.22
N PRO A 3 -16.35 -19.79 22.19
CA PRO A 3 -14.96 -19.67 21.73
C PRO A 3 -14.81 -19.30 20.25
N LEU A 4 -15.85 -19.53 19.45
CA LEU A 4 -15.86 -19.31 18.00
C LEU A 4 -16.48 -17.98 17.56
N SER A 5 -17.04 -17.19 18.50
CA SER A 5 -17.64 -15.90 18.15
C SER A 5 -16.56 -14.83 17.98
N VAL A 6 -16.33 -14.44 16.72
CA VAL A 6 -15.39 -13.37 16.35
C VAL A 6 -15.77 -12.05 17.00
N GLU A 7 -17.05 -11.69 16.95
CA GLU A 7 -17.58 -10.45 17.53
C GLU A 7 -17.26 -10.33 19.02
N LEU A 8 -17.46 -11.40 19.81
CA LEU A 8 -17.14 -11.40 21.23
C LEU A 8 -15.64 -11.23 21.50
N TRP A 9 -14.78 -11.85 20.68
CA TRP A 9 -13.32 -11.66 20.80
C TRP A 9 -12.90 -10.22 20.52
N LEU A 10 -13.45 -9.62 19.48
CA LEU A 10 -13.14 -8.24 19.10
C LEU A 10 -13.71 -7.24 20.12
N ALA A 11 -14.92 -7.47 20.62
CA ALA A 11 -15.52 -6.68 21.68
C ALA A 11 -14.70 -6.74 22.98
N LEU A 12 -14.26 -7.94 23.38
CA LEU A 12 -13.40 -8.10 24.56
C LEU A 12 -12.06 -7.37 24.39
N ALA A 13 -11.41 -7.51 23.23
CA ALA A 13 -10.14 -6.82 22.98
C ALA A 13 -10.27 -5.29 23.06
N ARG A 14 -11.40 -4.72 22.63
CA ARG A 14 -11.69 -3.28 22.70
C ARG A 14 -11.90 -2.76 24.12
N LEU A 15 -12.25 -3.62 25.07
CA LEU A 15 -12.50 -3.26 26.48
C LEU A 15 -11.24 -3.37 27.37
N GLU A 16 -10.15 -3.91 26.83
CA GLU A 16 -8.91 -4.20 27.56
C GLU A 16 -7.83 -3.14 27.34
N THR A 17 -6.81 -3.13 28.21
CA THR A 17 -5.58 -2.34 27.95
C THR A 17 -4.83 -2.90 26.74
N PRO A 18 -3.97 -2.13 26.06
CA PRO A 18 -3.24 -2.61 24.87
C PRO A 18 -2.49 -3.93 25.09
N GLU A 19 -1.87 -4.11 26.26
CA GLU A 19 -1.12 -5.33 26.61
C GLU A 19 -2.04 -6.54 26.77
N ASN A 20 -3.22 -6.35 27.37
CA ASN A 20 -4.20 -7.41 27.54
C ASN A 20 -4.96 -7.71 26.24
N ALA A 21 -5.33 -6.67 25.48
CA ALA A 21 -5.90 -6.81 24.15
C ALA A 21 -5.01 -7.65 23.23
N GLN A 22 -3.68 -7.47 23.31
CA GLN A 22 -2.74 -8.30 22.56
C GLN A 22 -2.83 -9.78 22.95
N LYS A 23 -2.95 -10.10 24.25
CA LYS A 23 -3.14 -11.48 24.72
C LYS A 23 -4.48 -12.06 24.25
N VAL A 24 -5.54 -11.27 24.32
CA VAL A 24 -6.89 -11.64 23.86
C VAL A 24 -6.86 -11.96 22.37
N LEU A 25 -6.31 -11.08 21.54
CA LEU A 25 -6.19 -11.31 20.09
C LEU A 25 -5.25 -12.48 19.75
N ASN A 26 -4.20 -12.72 20.53
CA ASN A 26 -3.37 -13.92 20.39
C ASN A 26 -4.16 -15.21 20.65
N ALA A 27 -5.04 -15.21 21.65
CA ALA A 27 -5.91 -16.35 21.93
C ALA A 27 -6.98 -16.51 20.85
N ALA A 28 -7.61 -15.41 20.42
CA ALA A 28 -8.61 -15.39 19.36
C ALA A 28 -8.06 -15.98 18.05
N ARG A 29 -6.85 -15.60 17.62
CA ARG A 29 -6.22 -16.16 16.41
C ARG A 29 -5.98 -17.66 16.45
N LYS A 30 -5.77 -18.23 17.65
CA LYS A 30 -5.64 -19.68 17.83
C LYS A 30 -7.00 -20.37 17.81
N ALA A 31 -8.02 -19.73 18.37
CA ALA A 31 -9.38 -20.27 18.42
C ALA A 31 -10.10 -20.18 17.07
N VAL A 32 -9.88 -19.10 16.31
CA VAL A 32 -10.55 -18.81 15.04
C VAL A 32 -9.51 -18.36 13.99
N PRO A 33 -8.64 -19.27 13.50
CA PRO A 33 -7.59 -18.91 12.54
C PRO A 33 -8.14 -18.46 11.17
N THR A 34 -9.38 -18.83 10.86
CA THR A 34 -10.11 -18.52 9.61
C THR A 34 -10.70 -17.12 9.55
N SER A 35 -10.66 -16.35 10.66
CA SER A 35 -11.25 -15.00 10.68
C SER A 35 -10.20 -13.94 10.34
N HIS A 36 -10.34 -13.32 9.16
CA HIS A 36 -9.50 -12.20 8.73
C HIS A 36 -9.65 -10.96 9.63
N GLU A 37 -10.86 -10.71 10.17
CA GLU A 37 -11.14 -9.59 11.08
C GLU A 37 -10.25 -9.63 12.34
N VAL A 38 -10.04 -10.81 12.93
CA VAL A 38 -9.18 -10.98 14.11
C VAL A 38 -7.72 -10.66 13.75
N TRP A 39 -7.28 -11.03 12.55
CA TRP A 39 -5.93 -10.72 12.07
C TRP A 39 -5.73 -9.22 11.83
N ILE A 40 -6.72 -8.56 11.21
CA ILE A 40 -6.70 -7.10 10.99
C ILE A 40 -6.69 -6.38 12.33
N ALA A 41 -7.56 -6.76 13.29
CA ALA A 41 -7.58 -6.17 14.62
C ALA A 41 -6.21 -6.30 15.34
N ALA A 42 -5.53 -7.44 15.18
CA ALA A 42 -4.19 -7.63 15.72
C ALA A 42 -3.13 -6.74 15.05
N ALA A 43 -3.21 -6.54 13.72
CA ALA A 43 -2.31 -5.64 12.99
C ALA A 43 -2.54 -4.19 13.40
N ARG A 44 -3.80 -3.76 13.51
CA ARG A 44 -4.18 -2.41 13.99
C ARG A 44 -3.69 -2.14 15.40
N LEU A 45 -3.84 -3.09 16.32
CA LEU A 45 -3.33 -2.94 17.68
C LEU A 45 -1.80 -2.77 17.67
N GLN A 46 -1.07 -3.50 16.83
CA GLN A 46 0.38 -3.32 16.74
C GLN A 46 0.78 -1.94 16.23
N GLU A 47 0.05 -1.39 15.26
CA GLU A 47 0.23 -0.03 14.77
C GLU A 47 -0.01 1.01 15.88
N GLN A 48 -1.10 0.89 16.63
CA GLN A 48 -1.39 1.77 17.77
C GLN A 48 -0.31 1.73 18.85
N MET A 49 0.29 0.55 19.06
CA MET A 49 1.39 0.37 20.01
C MET A 49 2.77 0.81 19.46
N GLY A 50 2.85 1.32 18.22
CA GLY A 50 4.11 1.69 17.57
C GLY A 50 5.01 0.49 17.23
N THR A 51 4.43 -0.70 17.08
CA THR A 51 5.14 -1.96 16.84
C THR A 51 4.85 -2.62 15.49
N ALA A 52 4.14 -1.93 14.58
CA ALA A 52 3.76 -2.44 13.26
C ALA A 52 4.93 -3.05 12.46
N ASN A 53 6.13 -2.48 12.57
CA ASN A 53 7.30 -2.96 11.82
C ASN A 53 8.02 -4.16 12.47
N LYS A 54 7.68 -4.54 13.71
CA LYS A 54 8.37 -5.65 14.40
C LYS A 54 7.94 -7.02 13.87
N VAL A 55 6.67 -7.17 13.52
CA VAL A 55 6.09 -8.43 13.07
C VAL A 55 5.09 -8.15 11.96
N ASN A 56 5.29 -8.76 10.80
CA ASN A 56 4.30 -8.70 9.73
C ASN A 56 3.12 -9.64 10.04
N VAL A 57 2.12 -9.12 10.75
CA VAL A 57 0.92 -9.88 11.15
C VAL A 57 0.09 -10.28 9.93
N MET A 58 -0.03 -9.41 8.93
CA MET A 58 -0.81 -9.71 7.72
C MET A 58 -0.20 -10.85 6.89
N LYS A 59 1.14 -10.94 6.81
CA LYS A 59 1.80 -12.10 6.19
C LYS A 59 1.43 -13.42 6.87
N ARG A 60 1.37 -13.42 8.21
CA ARG A 60 0.93 -14.61 8.99
C ARG A 60 -0.56 -14.88 8.80
N ALA A 61 -1.37 -13.83 8.67
CA ALA A 61 -2.80 -13.95 8.38
C ALA A 61 -3.03 -14.68 7.06
N VAL A 62 -2.37 -14.24 5.98
CA VAL A 62 -2.48 -14.87 4.65
C VAL A 62 -2.06 -16.34 4.71
N GLN A 63 -0.94 -16.66 5.39
CA GLN A 63 -0.50 -18.05 5.55
C GLN A 63 -1.53 -18.92 6.29
N ALA A 64 -2.13 -18.40 7.36
CA ALA A 64 -3.14 -19.12 8.13
C ALA A 64 -4.43 -19.30 7.33
N LEU A 65 -4.95 -18.22 6.74
CA LEU A 65 -6.19 -18.22 5.96
C LEU A 65 -6.08 -19.09 4.70
N ALA A 66 -4.94 -19.05 4.00
CA ALA A 66 -4.70 -19.90 2.84
C ALA A 66 -4.66 -21.38 3.22
N ARG A 67 -4.01 -21.73 4.35
CA ARG A 67 -3.96 -23.11 4.85
C ARG A 67 -5.34 -23.66 5.18
N GLU A 68 -6.20 -22.84 5.76
CA GLU A 68 -7.58 -23.23 6.10
C GLU A 68 -8.57 -23.02 4.94
N SER A 69 -8.09 -22.66 3.74
CA SER A 69 -8.94 -22.34 2.57
C SER A 69 -10.01 -21.26 2.84
N ALA A 70 -9.67 -20.29 3.70
CA ALA A 70 -10.55 -19.22 4.17
C ALA A 70 -10.10 -17.83 3.68
N MET A 71 -9.35 -17.77 2.58
CA MET A 71 -8.90 -16.49 2.01
C MET A 71 -10.08 -15.70 1.43
N PRO A 72 -10.33 -14.47 1.91
CA PRO A 72 -11.26 -13.53 1.29
C PRO A 72 -10.87 -13.20 -0.14
N LYS A 73 -11.84 -12.69 -0.90
CA LYS A 73 -11.59 -12.19 -2.26
C LYS A 73 -10.78 -10.90 -2.23
N ARG A 74 -10.14 -10.58 -3.35
CA ARG A 74 -9.32 -9.37 -3.51
C ARG A 74 -10.11 -8.10 -3.21
N GLU A 75 -11.34 -7.99 -3.69
CA GLU A 75 -12.21 -6.84 -3.47
C GLU A 75 -12.58 -6.65 -1.99
N GLU A 76 -12.78 -7.76 -1.26
CA GLU A 76 -13.05 -7.75 0.18
C GLU A 76 -11.82 -7.26 0.94
N TRP A 77 -10.62 -7.71 0.58
CA TRP A 77 -9.37 -7.21 1.17
C TRP A 77 -9.11 -5.73 0.91
N ILE A 78 -9.45 -5.24 -0.29
CA ILE A 78 -9.36 -3.81 -0.60
C ILE A 78 -10.34 -3.05 0.31
N GLY A 79 -11.58 -3.53 0.47
CA GLY A 79 -12.54 -2.93 1.40
C GLY A 79 -12.02 -2.86 2.84
N GLU A 80 -11.38 -3.93 3.33
CA GLU A 80 -10.76 -3.95 4.66
C GLU A 80 -9.60 -2.96 4.80
N ALA A 81 -8.80 -2.78 3.74
CA ALA A 81 -7.74 -1.76 3.71
C ALA A 81 -8.32 -0.35 3.77
N GLU A 82 -9.39 -0.08 3.01
CA GLU A 82 -10.09 1.20 3.00
C GLU A 82 -10.77 1.53 4.33
N ASN A 83 -11.27 0.51 5.03
CA ASN A 83 -11.79 0.64 6.40
C ASN A 83 -10.66 1.00 7.38
N CYS A 84 -9.51 0.33 7.27
CA CYS A 84 -8.35 0.65 8.10
C CYS A 84 -7.85 2.08 7.87
N GLU A 85 -7.84 2.55 6.61
CA GLU A 85 -7.52 3.94 6.28
C GLU A 85 -8.50 4.92 6.96
N GLU A 86 -9.81 4.66 6.90
CA GLU A 86 -10.83 5.51 7.51
C GLU A 86 -10.66 5.65 9.03
N GLU A 87 -10.24 4.56 9.67
CA GLU A 87 -9.98 4.51 11.11
C GLU A 87 -8.58 5.02 11.48
N GLY A 88 -7.80 5.51 10.51
CA GLY A 88 -6.45 6.06 10.70
C GLY A 88 -5.33 5.04 10.85
N ALA A 89 -5.59 3.75 10.61
CA ALA A 89 -4.63 2.66 10.65
C ALA A 89 -3.93 2.45 9.28
N VAL A 90 -3.19 3.48 8.85
CA VAL A 90 -2.57 3.57 7.52
C VAL A 90 -1.51 2.49 7.29
N LEU A 91 -0.70 2.15 8.31
CA LEU A 91 0.31 1.10 8.17
C LEU A 91 -0.33 -0.27 8.00
N THR A 92 -1.46 -0.51 8.69
CA THR A 92 -2.23 -1.74 8.57
C THR A 92 -2.89 -1.83 7.19
N CYS A 93 -3.49 -0.75 6.70
CA CYS A 93 -3.99 -0.64 5.31
C CYS A 93 -2.91 -1.06 4.30
N GLY A 94 -1.73 -0.43 4.38
CA GLY A 94 -0.63 -0.74 3.47
C GLY A 94 -0.10 -2.19 3.61
N ALA A 95 -0.19 -2.78 4.81
CA ALA A 95 0.17 -4.18 5.03
C ALA A 95 -0.86 -5.15 4.47
N ILE A 96 -2.16 -4.84 4.54
CA ILE A 96 -3.22 -5.63 3.91
C ILE A 96 -2.95 -5.71 2.41
N ILE A 97 -2.91 -4.56 1.73
CA ILE A 97 -2.70 -4.50 0.28
C ILE A 97 -1.42 -5.23 -0.14
N ARG A 98 -0.30 -5.01 0.57
CA ARG A 98 0.99 -5.63 0.24
C ARG A 98 0.95 -7.16 0.26
N GLU A 99 0.20 -7.75 1.19
CA GLU A 99 0.21 -9.20 1.37
C GLU A 99 -0.93 -9.90 0.61
N THR A 100 -1.99 -9.17 0.22
CA THR A 100 -3.22 -9.78 -0.33
C THR A 100 -3.55 -9.38 -1.77
N LEU A 101 -3.08 -8.24 -2.29
CA LEU A 101 -3.53 -7.71 -3.58
C LEU A 101 -3.26 -8.64 -4.78
N GLY A 102 -2.13 -9.34 -4.76
CA GLY A 102 -1.76 -10.31 -5.79
C GLY A 102 -2.33 -11.72 -5.58
N TRP A 103 -3.07 -11.96 -4.50
CA TRP A 103 -3.59 -13.30 -4.19
C TRP A 103 -4.66 -13.73 -5.20
N GLY A 104 -4.51 -14.94 -5.75
CA GLY A 104 -5.48 -15.53 -6.67
C GLY A 104 -5.47 -14.92 -8.08
N LEU A 105 -4.47 -14.10 -8.43
CA LEU A 105 -4.25 -13.60 -9.77
C LEU A 105 -3.12 -14.39 -10.44
N ASP A 106 -3.30 -14.69 -11.73
CA ASP A 106 -2.27 -15.31 -12.55
C ASP A 106 -1.08 -14.35 -12.73
N GLU A 107 0.14 -14.90 -12.83
CA GLU A 107 1.35 -14.08 -12.94
C GLU A 107 1.59 -13.54 -14.36
N ASP A 108 0.67 -12.70 -14.84
CA ASP A 108 0.71 -12.12 -16.18
C ASP A 108 0.73 -10.58 -16.17
N ASP A 109 0.69 -10.01 -17.39
CA ASP A 109 0.65 -8.57 -17.64
C ASP A 109 -0.74 -7.94 -17.38
N ASP A 110 -1.83 -8.73 -17.33
CA ASP A 110 -3.21 -8.24 -17.13
C ASP A 110 -3.40 -7.72 -15.69
N ARG A 111 -2.62 -8.26 -14.74
CA ARG A 111 -2.52 -7.72 -13.37
C ARG A 111 -2.29 -6.22 -13.33
N LYS A 112 -1.55 -5.67 -14.30
CA LYS A 112 -1.29 -4.23 -14.38
C LYS A 112 -2.61 -3.47 -14.50
N ASP A 113 -3.50 -3.89 -15.40
CA ASP A 113 -4.73 -3.16 -15.66
C ASP A 113 -5.73 -3.35 -14.52
N ILE A 114 -5.79 -4.55 -13.93
CA ILE A 114 -6.58 -4.83 -12.72
C ILE A 114 -6.18 -3.90 -11.57
N TRP A 115 -4.90 -3.85 -11.19
CA TRP A 115 -4.45 -3.02 -10.07
C TRP A 115 -4.60 -1.53 -10.33
N MET A 116 -4.49 -1.10 -11.58
CA MET A 116 -4.73 0.30 -11.96
C MET A 116 -6.21 0.67 -11.84
N GLU A 117 -7.13 -0.25 -12.13
CA GLU A 117 -8.57 -0.07 -11.91
C GLU A 117 -8.90 -0.03 -10.41
N ASP A 118 -8.29 -0.91 -9.62
CA ASP A 118 -8.44 -0.94 -8.16
C ASP A 118 -8.03 0.38 -7.52
N ALA A 119 -6.84 0.88 -7.88
CA ALA A 119 -6.35 2.16 -7.36
C ALA A 119 -7.30 3.30 -7.73
N LYS A 120 -7.79 3.36 -8.97
CA LYS A 120 -8.77 4.37 -9.40
C LYS A 120 -10.10 4.26 -8.63
N SER A 121 -10.54 3.03 -8.37
CA SER A 121 -11.75 2.76 -7.58
C SER A 121 -11.60 3.30 -6.15
N SER A 122 -10.48 2.99 -5.47
CA SER A 122 -10.15 3.54 -4.15
C SER A 122 -10.06 5.08 -4.15
N ILE A 123 -9.43 5.69 -5.17
CA ILE A 123 -9.39 7.15 -5.32
C ILE A 123 -10.80 7.73 -5.45
N SER A 124 -11.68 7.11 -6.24
CA SER A 124 -13.07 7.57 -6.41
C SER A 124 -13.88 7.52 -5.11
N ARG A 125 -13.50 6.64 -4.19
CA ARG A 125 -14.05 6.54 -2.82
C ARG A 125 -13.35 7.44 -1.80
N GLY A 126 -12.36 8.23 -2.22
CA GLY A 126 -11.57 9.11 -1.34
C GLY A 126 -10.56 8.36 -0.46
N LYS A 127 -10.20 7.13 -0.83
CA LYS A 127 -9.28 6.24 -0.10
C LYS A 127 -7.88 6.32 -0.70
N TYR A 128 -7.19 7.41 -0.41
CA TYR A 128 -5.93 7.78 -1.03
C TYR A 128 -4.76 6.94 -0.52
N GLU A 129 -4.73 6.58 0.78
CA GLU A 129 -3.66 5.74 1.33
C GLU A 129 -3.76 4.30 0.79
N THR A 130 -4.97 3.79 0.62
CA THR A 130 -5.21 2.50 -0.03
C THR A 130 -4.72 2.54 -1.47
N ALA A 131 -5.06 3.59 -2.23
CA ALA A 131 -4.58 3.77 -3.59
C ALA A 131 -3.04 3.88 -3.67
N ARG A 132 -2.40 4.61 -2.75
CA ARG A 132 -0.93 4.67 -2.61
C ARG A 132 -0.33 3.29 -2.39
N ALA A 133 -0.93 2.50 -1.50
CA ALA A 133 -0.47 1.14 -1.23
C ALA A 133 -0.60 0.23 -2.47
N ILE A 134 -1.69 0.37 -3.23
CA ILE A 134 -1.91 -0.38 -4.48
C ILE A 134 -0.85 0.01 -5.53
N TYR A 135 -0.61 1.30 -5.75
CA TYR A 135 0.45 1.74 -6.67
C TYR A 135 1.83 1.30 -6.22
N ALA A 136 2.14 1.39 -4.92
CA ALA A 136 3.41 0.93 -4.38
C ALA A 136 3.61 -0.58 -4.59
N TYR A 137 2.54 -1.39 -4.48
CA TYR A 137 2.60 -2.81 -4.81
C TYR A 137 2.81 -3.04 -6.31
N ALA A 138 2.01 -2.38 -7.15
CA ALA A 138 2.09 -2.49 -8.60
C ALA A 138 3.49 -2.10 -9.13
N LEU A 139 4.09 -1.03 -8.58
CA LEU A 139 5.43 -0.58 -8.93
C LEU A 139 6.55 -1.53 -8.50
N ARG A 140 6.35 -2.34 -7.44
CA ARG A 140 7.32 -3.39 -7.07
C ARG A 140 7.36 -4.52 -8.10
N VAL A 141 6.22 -4.82 -8.72
CA VAL A 141 6.09 -5.88 -9.72
C VAL A 141 6.45 -5.35 -11.12
N PHE A 142 6.02 -4.14 -11.44
CA PHE A 142 6.10 -3.54 -12.77
C PHE A 142 6.94 -2.24 -12.76
N VAL A 143 8.16 -2.34 -12.23
CA VAL A 143 9.07 -1.19 -11.99
C VAL A 143 9.27 -0.31 -13.23
N ASN A 144 9.37 -0.91 -14.42
CA ASN A 144 9.70 -0.18 -15.66
C ASN A 144 8.46 0.30 -16.43
N ARG A 145 7.25 0.22 -15.85
CA ARG A 145 6.01 0.65 -16.51
C ARG A 145 5.69 2.10 -16.19
N LYS A 146 6.05 3.01 -17.10
CA LYS A 146 5.80 4.46 -16.98
C LYS A 146 4.34 4.84 -16.68
N SER A 147 3.35 4.07 -17.16
CA SER A 147 1.93 4.37 -16.93
C SER A 147 1.54 4.32 -15.46
N ILE A 148 2.16 3.44 -14.67
CA ILE A 148 1.88 3.31 -13.23
C ILE A 148 2.52 4.49 -12.49
N TRP A 149 3.77 4.83 -12.83
CA TRP A 149 4.47 6.00 -12.27
C TRP A 149 3.71 7.30 -12.52
N LEU A 150 3.20 7.51 -13.73
CA LEU A 150 2.41 8.69 -14.07
C LEU A 150 1.13 8.77 -13.24
N ALA A 151 0.40 7.65 -13.12
CA ALA A 151 -0.83 7.62 -12.32
C ALA A 151 -0.58 7.83 -10.82
N ALA A 152 0.51 7.28 -10.29
CA ALA A 152 0.94 7.52 -8.91
C ALA A 152 1.35 8.99 -8.70
N ALA A 153 2.07 9.59 -9.66
CA ALA A 153 2.44 11.02 -9.61
C ALA A 153 1.21 11.93 -9.69
N ASP A 154 0.20 11.56 -10.49
CA ASP A 154 -1.06 12.29 -10.55
C ASP A 154 -1.82 12.22 -9.21
N LEU A 155 -1.81 11.06 -8.53
CA LEU A 155 -2.35 10.92 -7.18
C LEU A 155 -1.63 11.83 -6.18
N GLU A 156 -0.29 11.80 -6.14
CA GLU A 156 0.47 12.65 -5.20
C GLU A 156 0.34 14.13 -5.50
N ARG A 157 0.20 14.51 -6.77
CA ARG A 157 -0.04 15.91 -7.14
C ARG A 157 -1.39 16.42 -6.65
N ALA A 158 -2.42 15.57 -6.66
CA ALA A 158 -3.77 15.95 -6.24
C ALA A 158 -3.99 15.84 -4.72
N HIS A 159 -3.38 14.83 -4.08
CA HIS A 159 -3.71 14.44 -2.70
C HIS A 159 -2.49 14.21 -1.79
N GLY A 160 -1.27 14.44 -2.29
CA GLY A 160 -0.02 14.27 -1.57
C GLY A 160 0.63 15.59 -1.15
N THR A 161 1.86 15.47 -0.67
CA THR A 161 2.74 16.62 -0.42
C THR A 161 3.72 16.80 -1.58
N LYS A 162 4.27 18.02 -1.71
CA LYS A 162 5.29 18.30 -2.75
C LYS A 162 6.50 17.38 -2.60
N GLU A 163 6.93 17.13 -1.37
CA GLU A 163 8.07 16.25 -1.06
C GLU A 163 7.78 14.81 -1.47
N SER A 164 6.58 14.30 -1.19
CA SER A 164 6.17 12.94 -1.61
C SER A 164 6.13 12.80 -3.13
N LEU A 165 5.61 13.82 -3.84
CA LEU A 165 5.59 13.85 -5.29
C LEU A 165 7.01 13.86 -5.88
N TRP A 166 7.93 14.63 -5.30
CA TRP A 166 9.32 14.67 -5.77
C TRP A 166 10.05 13.36 -5.54
N GLN A 167 9.95 12.78 -4.35
CA GLN A 167 10.54 11.48 -4.06
C GLN A 167 10.03 10.39 -5.02
N LEU A 168 8.72 10.42 -5.32
CA LEU A 168 8.12 9.51 -6.28
C LEU A 168 8.66 9.75 -7.70
N LEU A 169 8.71 11.00 -8.17
CA LEU A 169 9.21 11.34 -9.51
C LEU A 169 10.71 11.05 -9.67
N GLU A 170 11.52 11.27 -8.63
CA GLU A 170 12.93 10.89 -8.59
C GLU A 170 13.10 9.37 -8.73
N SER A 171 12.30 8.60 -7.98
CA SER A 171 12.26 7.13 -8.13
C SER A 171 11.78 6.71 -9.52
N ALA A 172 10.83 7.44 -10.10
CA ALA A 172 10.25 7.16 -11.41
C ALA A 172 11.27 7.34 -12.54
N VAL A 173 12.09 8.39 -12.51
CA VAL A 173 13.11 8.63 -13.54
C VAL A 173 14.29 7.66 -13.43
N GLU A 174 14.58 7.14 -12.24
CA GLU A 174 15.56 6.07 -12.06
C GLU A 174 15.06 4.73 -12.60
N ALA A 175 13.78 4.42 -12.36
CA ALA A 175 13.14 3.21 -12.87
C ALA A 175 12.88 3.26 -14.39
N CYS A 176 12.55 4.43 -14.93
CA CYS A 176 12.17 4.64 -16.34
C CYS A 176 13.01 5.76 -16.99
N PRO A 177 14.34 5.58 -17.16
CA PRO A 177 15.24 6.66 -17.57
C PRO A 177 14.99 7.21 -18.98
N GLN A 178 14.44 6.39 -19.87
CA GLN A 178 14.08 6.78 -21.24
C GLN A 178 12.77 7.58 -21.34
N SER A 179 12.01 7.69 -20.25
CA SER A 179 10.71 8.36 -20.27
C SER A 179 10.86 9.87 -20.13
N GLU A 180 10.97 10.58 -21.26
CA GLU A 180 11.05 12.04 -21.31
C GLU A 180 9.92 12.74 -20.54
N VAL A 181 8.71 12.15 -20.58
CA VAL A 181 7.53 12.70 -19.87
C VAL A 181 7.75 12.75 -18.35
N LEU A 182 8.40 11.72 -17.76
CA LEU A 182 8.65 11.69 -16.32
C LEU A 182 9.71 12.74 -15.93
N TRP A 183 10.76 12.87 -16.74
CA TRP A 183 11.78 13.91 -16.57
C TRP A 183 11.19 15.32 -16.69
N MET A 184 10.33 15.55 -17.67
CA MET A 184 9.63 16.82 -17.83
C MET A 184 8.74 17.16 -16.64
N GLN A 185 8.01 16.17 -16.09
CA GLN A 185 7.20 16.38 -14.89
C GLN A 185 8.08 16.75 -13.70
N LEU A 186 9.16 16.00 -13.43
CA LEU A 186 10.10 16.29 -12.34
C LEU A 186 10.67 17.71 -12.44
N ALA A 187 11.18 18.09 -13.61
CA ALA A 187 11.76 19.41 -13.82
C ALA A 187 10.73 20.53 -13.68
N LYS A 188 9.50 20.31 -14.16
CA LYS A 188 8.40 21.28 -14.00
C LYS A 188 8.04 21.50 -12.53
N GLU A 189 7.92 20.43 -11.74
CA GLU A 189 7.59 20.53 -10.31
C GLU A 189 8.70 21.26 -9.54
N LYS A 190 9.99 20.95 -9.80
CA LYS A 190 11.13 21.67 -9.17
C LYS A 190 11.18 23.13 -9.60
N TRP A 191 10.87 23.45 -10.86
CA TRP A 191 10.81 24.84 -11.33
C TRP A 191 9.69 25.63 -10.64
N GLN A 192 8.48 25.05 -10.54
CA GLN A 192 7.36 25.69 -9.84
C GLN A 192 7.61 25.94 -8.36
N ALA A 193 8.52 25.17 -7.75
CA ALA A 193 8.98 25.36 -6.38
C ALA A 193 9.99 26.50 -6.21
N GLY A 194 10.42 27.15 -7.30
CA GLY A 194 11.46 28.18 -7.28
C GLY A 194 12.88 27.61 -7.35
N GLU A 195 13.04 26.30 -7.50
CA GLU A 195 14.35 25.63 -7.58
C GLU A 195 14.85 25.54 -9.03
N ILE A 196 15.06 26.71 -9.66
CA ILE A 196 15.48 26.82 -11.07
C ILE A 196 16.79 26.05 -11.31
N ASP A 197 17.75 26.15 -10.38
CA ASP A 197 19.04 25.45 -10.48
C ASP A 197 18.89 23.93 -10.38
N ASN A 198 17.96 23.43 -9.55
CA ASN A 198 17.72 21.99 -9.46
C ASN A 198 16.98 21.47 -10.69
N ALA A 199 16.00 22.20 -11.22
CA ALA A 199 15.35 21.84 -12.48
C ALA A 199 16.36 21.71 -13.62
N ARG A 200 17.33 22.64 -13.70
CA ARG A 200 18.42 22.57 -14.68
C ARG A 200 19.34 21.36 -14.46
N ARG A 201 19.72 21.06 -13.22
CA ARG A 201 20.52 19.88 -12.88
C ARG A 201 19.83 18.57 -13.27
N GLU A 202 18.51 18.46 -13.08
CA GLU A 202 17.77 17.26 -13.50
C GLU A 202 17.74 17.11 -15.03
N PHE A 203 17.62 18.21 -15.79
CA PHE A 203 17.76 18.15 -17.25
C PHE A 203 19.16 17.75 -17.69
N GLU A 204 20.20 18.26 -17.04
CA GLU A 204 21.59 17.86 -17.30
C GLU A 204 21.81 16.38 -16.97
N ARG A 205 21.24 15.88 -15.87
CA ARG A 205 21.22 14.46 -15.51
C ARG A 205 20.52 13.61 -16.56
N HIS A 206 19.34 14.04 -17.03
CA HIS A 206 18.62 13.36 -18.11
C HIS A 206 19.47 13.25 -19.38
N LEU A 207 20.08 14.36 -19.83
CA LEU A 207 20.92 14.39 -21.03
C LEU A 207 22.16 13.49 -20.91
N LEU A 208 22.76 13.41 -19.72
CA LEU A 208 23.87 12.50 -19.46
C LEU A 208 23.41 11.04 -19.51
N GLN A 209 22.29 10.71 -18.87
CA GLN A 209 21.75 9.36 -18.83
C GLN A 209 21.31 8.89 -20.22
N PHE A 210 20.78 9.78 -21.05
CA PHE A 210 20.40 9.50 -22.44
C PHE A 210 21.63 9.25 -23.34
N ARG A 211 22.75 9.95 -23.11
CA ARG A 211 24.01 9.77 -23.86
C ARG A 211 24.77 8.49 -23.50
N THR A 212 24.51 7.93 -22.31
CA THR A 212 25.17 6.70 -21.84
C THR A 212 24.42 5.41 -22.17
N LEU A 213 23.22 5.51 -22.75
CA LEU A 213 22.45 4.34 -23.20
C LEU A 213 22.95 3.90 -24.59
N PRO A 214 23.29 2.60 -24.78
CA PRO A 214 23.79 2.07 -26.05
C PRO A 214 22.76 2.06 -27.17
#